data_AF-A0A811T779-F1
#
_entry.id   AF-A0A811T779-F1
#
_cell.length_a   1.000
_cell.length_b   1.000
_cell.length_c   1.000
_cell.angle_alpha   90.00
_cell.angle_beta   90.00
_cell.angle_gamma   90.00
#
_symmetry.space_group_name_H-M   'P 1'
#
loop_
_entity.id
_entity.type
_entity.pdbx_description
1 polymer ?
#
loop_
_entity_poly.entity_id
_entity_poly.type
_entity_poly.pdbx_seq_one_letter_code
_entity_poly.pdbx_strand_id
1 'polypeptide(L)'
;MDTLKYRNKEGLFLFEIPDKKQLIDIAVTKHRNLVDQYTSECEDMKSSEILLTEQIKKEKEELAARSNRKEVLEEKRKLLCYQAEKMLQQLFDILPTTENTGAGQLKQMHKTLIQKGIELDKIKNLQKERALVDEIKTVLETIPQNNEVSKIIALINKKFEGVVTSQTELQTISNIKEQKTVDETQIKDISEKILWLNERVNEHEQALSHWQGEL
;
A
#
# COMPACT_ATOMS: atom_id res chain seq x y z
N MET A 1 51.83 -51.67 -4.67
CA MET A 1 51.09 -50.70 -3.85
C MET A 1 50.62 -51.43 -2.62
N ASP A 2 51.30 -51.21 -1.49
CA ASP A 2 51.02 -51.91 -0.24
C ASP A 2 49.95 -51.17 0.55
N THR A 3 48.81 -51.82 0.76
CA THR A 3 47.74 -51.34 1.65
C THR A 3 48.05 -51.76 3.09
N LEU A 4 48.13 -50.78 3.99
CA LEU A 4 48.32 -51.02 5.42
C LEU A 4 47.00 -51.45 6.06
N LYS A 5 46.85 -52.76 6.30
CA LYS A 5 45.70 -53.34 7.01
C LYS A 5 45.99 -53.40 8.50
N TYR A 6 45.27 -52.62 9.31
CA TYR A 6 45.30 -52.73 10.77
C TYR A 6 44.15 -53.61 11.26
N ARG A 7 44.47 -54.59 12.13
CA ARG A 7 43.50 -55.51 12.75
C ARG A 7 43.40 -55.19 14.23
N ASN A 8 42.23 -54.76 14.71
CA ASN A 8 41.97 -54.70 16.16
C ASN A 8 41.77 -56.12 16.72
N LYS A 9 42.14 -56.33 17.99
CA LYS A 9 42.14 -57.62 18.72
C LYS A 9 40.76 -58.29 18.85
N GLU A 10 39.67 -57.64 18.44
CA GLU A 10 38.30 -58.18 18.56
C GLU A 10 37.61 -58.50 17.23
N GLY A 11 38.34 -58.50 16.10
CA GLY A 11 37.87 -59.16 14.87
C GLY A 11 36.60 -58.57 14.22
N LEU A 12 36.20 -57.34 14.56
CA LEU A 12 35.07 -56.64 13.93
C LEU A 12 35.53 -55.27 13.42
N PHE A 13 35.27 -55.05 12.13
CA PHE A 13 35.62 -53.91 11.27
C PHE A 13 37.08 -53.86 10.76
N LEU A 14 37.23 -54.27 9.50
CA LEU A 14 38.36 -53.87 8.64
C LEU A 14 38.10 -52.41 8.23
N PHE A 15 38.79 -51.45 8.84
CA PHE A 15 38.86 -50.11 8.26
C PHE A 15 40.07 -50.06 7.34
N GLU A 16 39.83 -50.04 6.04
CA GLU A 16 40.87 -49.67 5.08
C GLU A 16 41.06 -48.16 5.20
N ILE A 17 42.24 -47.73 5.66
CA ILE A 17 42.62 -46.33 5.65
C ILE A 17 42.82 -45.96 4.17
N PRO A 18 42.05 -45.00 3.64
CA PRO A 18 42.17 -44.63 2.24
C PRO A 18 43.59 -44.13 1.96
N ASP A 19 44.13 -44.46 0.79
CA ASP A 19 45.43 -43.94 0.38
C ASP A 19 45.37 -42.42 0.14
N LYS A 20 46.54 -41.77 -0.01
CA LYS A 20 46.61 -40.31 -0.21
C LYS A 20 45.71 -39.84 -1.36
N LYS A 21 45.64 -40.60 -2.45
CA LYS A 21 44.85 -40.24 -3.64
C LYS A 21 43.36 -40.35 -3.35
N GLN A 22 42.94 -41.42 -2.67
CA GLN A 22 41.54 -41.60 -2.25
C GLN A 22 41.10 -40.52 -1.26
N LEU A 23 41.97 -40.10 -0.34
CA LEU A 23 41.67 -38.99 0.59
C LEU A 23 41.50 -37.65 -0.15
N ILE A 24 42.35 -37.37 -1.14
CA ILE A 24 42.23 -36.17 -1.96
C ILE A 24 40.95 -36.20 -2.80
N ASP A 25 40.62 -37.33 -3.43
CA ASP A 25 39.38 -37.49 -4.21
C ASP A 25 38.12 -37.27 -3.35
N ILE A 26 38.12 -37.78 -2.11
CA ILE A 26 37.05 -37.54 -1.13
C ILE A 26 36.95 -36.05 -0.78
N ALA A 27 38.07 -35.39 -0.50
CA ALA A 27 38.10 -33.96 -0.17
C ALA A 27 37.59 -33.10 -1.33
N VAL A 28 38.04 -33.36 -2.57
CA VAL A 28 37.60 -32.69 -3.78
C VAL A 28 36.10 -32.89 -4.00
N THR A 29 35.60 -34.12 -3.87
CA THR A 29 34.17 -34.42 -4.02
C THR A 29 33.33 -33.66 -3.00
N LYS A 30 33.78 -33.63 -1.73
CA LYS A 30 33.07 -32.94 -0.66
C LYS A 30 33.01 -31.43 -0.89
N HIS A 31 34.13 -30.80 -1.24
CA HIS A 31 34.14 -29.36 -1.51
C HIS A 31 33.32 -29.01 -2.75
N ARG A 32 33.34 -29.84 -3.80
CA ARG A 32 32.49 -29.64 -4.99
C ARG A 32 31.00 -29.68 -4.63
N ASN A 33 30.57 -30.68 -3.86
CA ASN A 33 29.18 -30.78 -3.42
C ASN A 33 28.74 -29.56 -2.59
N LEU A 34 29.63 -29.03 -1.73
CA LEU A 34 29.34 -27.84 -0.93
C LEU A 34 29.24 -26.58 -1.80
N VAL A 35 30.11 -26.43 -2.81
CA VAL A 35 30.02 -25.33 -3.79
C VAL A 35 28.69 -25.40 -4.53
N ASP A 36 28.31 -26.56 -5.06
CA ASP A 36 27.06 -26.73 -5.80
C ASP A 36 25.84 -26.41 -4.91
N GLN A 37 25.84 -26.91 -3.67
CA GLN A 37 24.77 -26.66 -2.70
C GLN A 37 24.62 -25.18 -2.34
N TYR A 38 25.72 -24.52 -1.96
CA TYR A 38 25.66 -23.11 -1.57
C TYR A 38 25.39 -22.18 -2.75
N THR A 39 25.84 -22.54 -3.96
CA THR A 39 25.52 -21.80 -5.18
C THR A 39 24.03 -21.86 -5.47
N SER A 40 23.43 -23.06 -5.43
CA SER A 40 21.98 -23.22 -5.60
C SER A 40 21.19 -22.44 -4.55
N GLU A 41 21.58 -22.51 -3.27
CA GLU A 41 20.90 -21.76 -2.20
C GLU A 41 21.03 -20.23 -2.40
N CYS A 42 22.18 -19.76 -2.90
CA CYS A 42 22.42 -18.36 -3.20
C CYS A 42 21.51 -17.86 -4.34
N GLU A 43 21.30 -18.66 -5.38
CA GLU A 43 20.40 -18.33 -6.49
C GLU A 43 18.93 -18.26 -6.06
N ASP A 44 18.49 -19.20 -5.22
CA ASP A 44 17.14 -19.20 -4.65
C ASP A 44 16.90 -17.95 -3.76
N MET A 45 17.90 -17.59 -2.96
CA MET A 45 17.86 -16.40 -2.10
C MET A 45 17.82 -15.11 -2.91
N LYS A 46 18.65 -14.98 -3.96
CA LYS A 46 18.60 -13.82 -4.87
C LYS A 46 17.25 -13.68 -5.56
N SER A 47 16.67 -14.79 -5.99
CA SER A 47 15.33 -14.78 -6.59
C SER A 47 14.27 -14.30 -5.58
N SER A 48 14.36 -14.77 -4.34
CA SER A 48 13.48 -14.35 -3.24
C SER A 48 13.66 -12.87 -2.89
N GLU A 49 14.90 -12.36 -2.86
CA GLU A 49 15.23 -10.95 -2.62
C GLU A 49 14.60 -10.04 -3.68
N ILE A 50 14.68 -10.42 -4.96
CA ILE A 50 14.07 -9.68 -6.07
C ILE A 50 12.55 -9.61 -5.91
N LEU A 51 11.91 -10.76 -5.68
CA LEU A 51 10.45 -10.83 -5.52
C LEU A 51 9.95 -10.00 -4.34
N LEU A 52 10.65 -10.08 -3.19
CA LEU A 52 10.33 -9.26 -2.03
C LEU A 52 10.54 -7.78 -2.33
N THR A 53 11.66 -7.40 -2.94
CA THR A 53 11.95 -6.00 -3.31
C THR A 53 10.87 -5.42 -4.22
N GLU A 54 10.43 -6.18 -5.22
CA GLU A 54 9.35 -5.78 -6.13
C GLU A 54 8.01 -5.65 -5.41
N GLN A 55 7.68 -6.59 -4.52
CA GLN A 55 6.47 -6.53 -3.71
C GLN A 55 6.48 -5.29 -2.81
N ILE A 56 7.59 -5.03 -2.12
CA ILE A 56 7.78 -3.86 -1.26
C ILE A 56 7.61 -2.57 -2.06
N LYS A 57 8.22 -2.50 -3.25
CA LYS A 57 8.09 -1.34 -4.14
C LYS A 57 6.63 -1.12 -4.55
N LYS A 58 5.94 -2.18 -4.98
CA LYS A 58 4.53 -2.12 -5.38
C LYS A 58 3.64 -1.66 -4.24
N GLU A 59 3.84 -2.19 -3.03
CA GLU A 59 3.06 -1.79 -1.85
C GLU A 59 3.30 -0.32 -1.48
N LYS A 60 4.54 0.18 -1.58
CA LYS A 60 4.86 1.61 -1.41
C LYS A 60 4.17 2.49 -2.44
N GLU A 61 4.20 2.09 -3.72
CA GLU A 61 3.54 2.81 -4.81
C GLU A 61 2.01 2.85 -4.61
N GLU A 62 1.40 1.73 -4.22
CA GLU A 62 -0.03 1.67 -3.90
C GLU A 62 -0.38 2.56 -2.70
N LEU A 63 0.44 2.55 -1.64
CA LEU A 63 0.24 3.39 -0.47
C LEU A 63 0.31 4.87 -0.84
N ALA A 64 1.32 5.28 -1.62
CA ALA A 64 1.47 6.64 -2.10
C ALA A 64 0.30 7.06 -2.98
N ALA A 65 -0.15 6.20 -3.90
CA ALA A 65 -1.30 6.46 -4.75
C ALA A 65 -2.59 6.65 -3.94
N ARG A 66 -2.82 5.83 -2.91
CA ARG A 66 -3.96 5.97 -2.00
C ARG A 66 -3.89 7.25 -1.18
N SER A 67 -2.71 7.62 -0.66
CA SER A 67 -2.52 8.87 0.07
C SER A 67 -2.84 10.07 -0.81
N ASN A 68 -2.26 10.12 -2.01
CA ASN A 68 -2.54 11.18 -2.99
C ASN A 68 -4.03 11.23 -3.35
N ARG A 69 -4.67 10.07 -3.56
CA ARG A 69 -6.10 10.00 -3.85
C ARG A 69 -6.94 10.56 -2.72
N LYS A 70 -6.57 10.27 -1.46
CA LYS A 70 -7.24 10.81 -0.27
C LYS A 70 -7.16 12.34 -0.23
N GLU A 71 -5.97 12.91 -0.43
CA GLU A 71 -5.77 14.36 -0.47
C GLU A 71 -6.61 15.02 -1.58
N VAL A 72 -6.59 14.46 -2.79
CA VAL A 72 -7.40 14.95 -3.91
C VAL A 72 -8.89 14.92 -3.59
N LEU A 73 -9.38 13.87 -2.93
CA LEU A 73 -10.80 13.76 -2.56
C LEU A 73 -11.19 14.72 -1.45
N GLU A 74 -10.32 14.93 -0.46
CA GLU A 74 -10.54 15.92 0.60
C GLU A 74 -10.62 17.34 0.03
N GLU A 75 -9.73 17.70 -0.90
CA GLU A 75 -9.74 19.00 -1.54
C GLU A 75 -10.95 19.16 -2.48
N LYS A 76 -11.26 18.12 -3.28
CA LYS A 76 -12.47 18.09 -4.11
C LYS A 76 -13.72 18.31 -3.26
N ARG A 77 -13.82 17.66 -2.10
CA ARG A 77 -14.95 17.80 -1.17
C ARG A 77 -15.11 19.25 -0.72
N LYS A 78 -14.03 19.88 -0.22
CA LYS A 78 -14.04 21.30 0.21
C LYS A 78 -14.44 22.23 -0.93
N LEU A 79 -13.88 22.03 -2.13
CA LEU A 79 -14.19 22.84 -3.30
C LEU A 79 -15.67 22.73 -3.69
N LEU A 80 -16.26 21.54 -3.60
CA LEU A 80 -17.68 21.32 -3.89
C LEU A 80 -18.57 22.02 -2.86
N CYS A 81 -18.24 21.97 -1.57
CA CYS A 81 -18.94 22.74 -0.53
C CYS A 81 -18.88 24.24 -0.83
N TYR A 82 -17.68 24.77 -1.08
CA TYR A 82 -17.49 26.19 -1.40
C TYR A 82 -18.29 26.63 -2.65
N GLN A 83 -18.26 25.83 -3.71
CA GLN A 83 -19.02 26.12 -4.93
C GLN A 83 -20.53 26.12 -4.65
N ALA A 84 -21.03 25.17 -3.85
CA ALA A 84 -22.43 25.13 -3.46
C ALA A 84 -22.82 26.37 -2.64
N GLU A 85 -21.98 26.79 -1.69
CA GLU A 85 -22.20 28.01 -0.90
C GLU A 85 -22.24 29.27 -1.77
N LYS A 86 -21.34 29.39 -2.75
CA LYS A 86 -21.36 30.51 -3.70
C LYS A 86 -22.61 30.52 -4.57
N MET A 87 -23.04 29.36 -5.04
CA MET A 87 -24.28 29.23 -5.82
C MET A 87 -25.52 29.51 -4.97
N LEU A 88 -25.53 29.12 -3.69
CA LEU A 88 -26.57 29.48 -2.73
C LEU A 88 -26.65 30.99 -2.58
N GLN A 89 -25.51 31.69 -2.44
CA GLN A 89 -25.51 33.15 -2.37
C GLN A 89 -26.10 33.78 -3.64
N GLN A 90 -25.66 33.32 -4.82
CA GLN A 90 -26.20 33.79 -6.10
C GLN A 90 -27.71 33.55 -6.22
N LEU A 91 -28.20 32.41 -5.74
CA LEU A 91 -29.63 32.09 -5.71
C LEU A 91 -30.42 33.13 -4.91
N PHE A 92 -29.92 33.52 -3.73
CA PHE A 92 -30.60 34.51 -2.90
C PHE A 92 -30.42 35.95 -3.39
N ASP A 93 -29.37 36.25 -4.16
CA ASP A 93 -29.18 37.55 -4.78
C ASP A 93 -30.18 37.81 -5.93
N ILE A 94 -30.64 36.76 -6.63
CA ILE A 94 -31.62 36.87 -7.74
C ILE A 94 -33.07 36.77 -7.28
N LEU A 95 -33.32 36.28 -6.06
CA LEU A 95 -34.68 36.13 -5.55
C LEU A 95 -35.26 37.51 -5.20
N PRO A 96 -36.46 37.86 -5.68
CA PRO A 96 -37.04 39.17 -5.45
C PRO A 96 -37.29 39.42 -3.96
N THR A 97 -36.59 40.41 -3.40
CA THR A 97 -36.79 40.95 -2.04
C THR A 97 -37.97 41.91 -2.01
N THR A 98 -39.14 41.52 -2.52
CA THR A 98 -40.33 42.37 -2.44
C THR A 98 -40.89 42.38 -1.00
N GLU A 99 -41.24 43.56 -0.49
CA GLU A 99 -41.68 43.88 0.89
C GLU A 99 -42.93 43.13 1.42
N ASN A 100 -43.45 42.13 0.70
CA ASN A 100 -44.56 41.31 1.14
C ASN A 100 -44.13 40.09 1.97
N THR A 101 -45.11 39.51 2.66
CA THR A 101 -45.12 38.44 3.67
C THR A 101 -44.14 37.25 3.47
N GLY A 102 -43.56 37.06 2.27
CA GLY A 102 -42.56 36.03 1.96
C GLY A 102 -41.09 36.43 2.16
N ALA A 103 -40.74 37.72 2.27
CA ALA A 103 -39.34 38.17 2.41
C ALA A 103 -38.69 37.67 3.71
N GLY A 104 -39.46 37.62 4.80
CA GLY A 104 -38.99 37.05 6.09
C GLY A 104 -38.70 35.56 5.99
N GLN A 105 -39.52 34.81 5.26
CA GLN A 105 -39.36 33.38 5.05
C GLN A 105 -38.12 33.06 4.19
N LEU A 106 -37.90 33.80 3.10
CA LEU A 106 -36.71 33.66 2.27
C LEU A 106 -35.41 33.98 3.03
N LYS A 107 -35.42 35.04 3.85
CA LYS A 107 -34.26 35.38 4.70
C LYS A 107 -33.97 34.30 5.74
N GLN A 108 -35.01 33.69 6.30
CA GLN A 108 -34.86 32.56 7.23
C GLN A 108 -34.31 31.32 6.51
N MET A 109 -34.82 31.00 5.31
CA MET A 109 -34.30 29.90 4.48
C MET A 109 -32.82 30.10 4.14
N HIS A 110 -32.42 31.32 3.75
CA HIS A 110 -31.02 31.65 3.46
C HIS A 110 -30.13 31.41 4.67
N LYS A 111 -30.54 31.90 5.85
CA LYS A 111 -29.80 31.66 7.10
C LYS A 111 -29.70 30.18 7.44
N THR A 112 -30.79 29.42 7.29
CA THR A 112 -30.80 27.97 7.51
C THR A 112 -29.87 27.24 6.54
N LEU A 113 -29.89 27.59 5.25
CA LEU A 113 -29.04 26.96 4.23
C LEU A 113 -27.56 27.27 4.44
N ILE A 114 -27.20 28.50 4.81
CA ILE A 114 -25.82 28.86 5.18
C ILE A 114 -25.37 28.04 6.39
N GLN A 115 -26.21 27.98 7.44
CA GLN A 115 -25.85 27.23 8.66
C GLN A 115 -25.63 25.75 8.36
N LYS A 116 -26.50 25.14 7.53
CA LYS A 116 -26.36 23.75 7.10
C LYS A 116 -25.14 23.55 6.20
N GLY A 117 -24.79 24.50 5.33
CA GLY A 117 -23.56 24.46 4.54
C GLY A 117 -22.29 24.43 5.42
N ILE A 118 -22.23 25.32 6.41
CA ILE A 118 -21.12 25.39 7.39
C ILE A 118 -21.03 24.09 8.21
N GLU A 119 -22.17 23.50 8.56
CA GLU A 119 -22.21 22.23 9.28
C GLU A 119 -21.73 21.07 8.38
N LEU A 120 -22.16 21.05 7.11
CA LEU A 120 -21.78 20.03 6.13
C LEU A 120 -20.26 19.98 5.96
N ASP A 121 -19.60 21.14 5.84
CA ASP A 121 -18.15 21.19 5.69
C ASP A 121 -17.40 20.50 6.84
N LYS A 122 -17.95 20.56 8.07
CA LYS A 122 -17.36 20.00 9.30
C LYS A 122 -17.67 18.52 9.51
N ILE A 123 -18.75 17.99 8.94
CA ILE A 123 -19.15 16.60 9.14
C ILE A 123 -18.21 15.66 8.37
N LYS A 124 -17.63 14.67 9.07
CA LYS A 124 -16.83 13.60 8.45
C LYS A 124 -17.52 12.24 8.45
N ASN A 125 -18.72 12.16 9.02
CA ASN A 125 -19.51 10.93 9.06
C ASN A 125 -20.45 10.88 7.84
N LEU A 126 -20.31 9.86 7.01
CA LEU A 126 -21.07 9.73 5.76
C LEU A 126 -22.60 9.71 5.96
N GLN A 127 -23.09 9.06 7.02
CA GLN A 127 -24.53 8.99 7.29
C GLN A 127 -25.09 10.36 7.67
N LYS A 128 -24.39 11.08 8.56
CA LYS A 128 -24.76 12.45 8.93
C LYS A 128 -24.67 13.41 7.73
N GLU A 129 -23.66 13.24 6.89
CA GLU A 129 -23.47 14.07 5.69
C GLU A 129 -24.63 13.88 4.71
N ARG A 130 -25.04 12.62 4.45
CA ARG A 130 -26.21 12.32 3.60
C ARG A 130 -27.49 12.94 4.15
N ALA A 131 -27.77 12.73 5.44
CA ALA A 131 -28.96 13.29 6.07
C ALA A 131 -29.00 14.82 5.94
N LEU A 132 -27.87 15.49 6.15
CA LEU A 132 -27.80 16.95 6.03
C LEU A 132 -27.97 17.44 4.58
N VAL A 133 -27.42 16.71 3.59
CA VAL A 133 -27.66 17.00 2.17
C VAL A 133 -29.13 16.83 1.80
N ASP A 134 -29.80 15.80 2.30
CA ASP A 134 -31.23 15.58 2.06
C ASP A 134 -32.09 16.67 2.70
N GLU A 135 -31.72 17.15 3.90
CA GLU A 135 -32.36 18.31 4.53
C GLU A 135 -32.15 19.60 3.72
N ILE A 136 -30.94 19.84 3.20
CA ILE A 136 -30.66 20.99 2.33
C ILE A 136 -31.52 20.92 1.06
N LYS A 137 -31.60 19.76 0.40
CA LYS A 137 -32.45 19.53 -0.78
C LYS A 137 -33.91 19.86 -0.47
N THR A 138 -34.42 19.36 0.65
CA THR A 138 -35.80 19.62 1.09
C THR A 138 -36.06 21.13 1.24
N VAL A 139 -35.12 21.89 1.82
CA VAL A 139 -35.27 23.35 1.94
C VAL A 139 -35.22 24.03 0.57
N LEU A 140 -34.32 23.60 -0.33
CA LEU A 140 -34.21 24.17 -1.68
C LEU A 140 -35.48 23.95 -2.52
N GLU A 141 -36.16 22.82 -2.36
CA GLU A 141 -37.41 22.52 -3.06
C GLU A 141 -38.56 23.46 -2.66
N THR A 142 -38.52 24.03 -1.46
CA THR A 142 -39.53 24.99 -0.98
C THR A 142 -39.35 26.41 -1.54
N ILE A 143 -38.23 26.69 -2.20
CA ILE A 143 -37.97 28.00 -2.82
C ILE A 143 -38.89 28.18 -4.04
N PRO A 144 -39.53 29.35 -4.23
CA PRO A 144 -40.35 29.64 -5.40
C PRO A 144 -39.60 29.39 -6.71
N GLN A 145 -40.12 28.48 -7.53
CA GLN A 145 -39.43 28.00 -8.72
C GLN A 145 -39.69 28.91 -9.93
N ASN A 146 -38.62 29.25 -10.64
CA ASN A 146 -38.65 29.79 -11.99
C ASN A 146 -37.53 29.12 -12.82
N ASN A 147 -37.51 29.33 -14.13
CA ASN A 147 -36.60 28.60 -15.02
C ASN A 147 -35.10 28.83 -14.70
N GLU A 148 -34.74 29.97 -14.11
CA GLU A 148 -33.36 30.28 -13.68
C GLU A 148 -33.06 29.71 -12.29
N VAL A 149 -33.97 29.91 -11.34
CA VAL A 149 -33.90 29.37 -9.97
C VAL A 149 -33.79 27.85 -9.98
N SER A 150 -34.62 27.16 -10.77
CA SER A 150 -34.59 25.70 -10.87
C SER A 150 -33.26 25.18 -11.42
N LYS A 151 -32.64 25.91 -12.37
CA LYS A 151 -31.31 25.55 -12.89
C LYS A 151 -30.22 25.69 -11.83
N ILE A 152 -30.24 26.78 -11.07
CA ILE A 152 -29.27 27.02 -9.99
C ILE A 152 -29.43 25.97 -8.88
N ILE A 153 -30.66 25.67 -8.47
CA ILE A 153 -30.96 24.61 -7.49
C ILE A 153 -30.45 23.25 -7.97
N ALA A 154 -30.69 22.89 -9.24
CA ALA A 154 -30.18 21.64 -9.81
C ALA A 154 -28.64 21.57 -9.78
N LEU A 155 -27.96 22.69 -10.06
CA LEU A 155 -26.50 22.77 -9.97
C LEU A 155 -26.02 22.62 -8.52
N ILE A 156 -26.66 23.29 -7.56
CA ILE A 156 -26.37 23.16 -6.13
C ILE A 156 -26.52 21.71 -5.67
N ASN A 157 -27.64 21.06 -6.01
CA ASN A 157 -27.89 19.66 -5.67
C ASN A 157 -26.80 18.73 -6.23
N LYS A 158 -26.39 18.95 -7.48
CA LYS A 158 -25.29 18.19 -8.09
C LYS A 158 -23.96 18.39 -7.35
N LYS A 159 -23.69 19.58 -6.80
CA LYS A 159 -22.49 19.82 -5.97
C LYS A 159 -22.56 19.03 -4.66
N PHE A 160 -23.68 19.08 -3.95
CA PHE A 160 -23.86 18.32 -2.71
C PHE A 160 -23.83 16.80 -2.91
N GLU A 161 -24.36 16.29 -4.02
CA GLU A 161 -24.20 14.88 -4.39
C GLU A 161 -22.73 14.51 -4.65
N GLY A 162 -21.98 15.43 -5.24
CA GLY A 162 -20.54 15.30 -5.40
C GLY A 162 -19.78 15.24 -4.07
N VAL A 163 -20.22 16.00 -3.05
CA VAL A 163 -19.67 15.95 -1.68
C VAL A 163 -19.85 14.55 -1.10
N VAL A 164 -21.08 14.03 -1.11
CA VAL A 164 -21.41 12.67 -0.63
C VAL A 164 -20.63 11.58 -1.37
N THR A 165 -20.50 11.72 -2.69
CA THR A 165 -19.74 10.77 -3.52
C THR A 165 -18.27 10.77 -3.11
N SER A 166 -17.69 11.96 -2.92
CA SER A 166 -16.27 12.09 -2.53
C SER A 166 -16.04 11.54 -1.12
N GLN A 167 -16.97 11.76 -0.18
CA GLN A 167 -16.92 11.20 1.16
C GLN A 167 -17.09 9.68 1.19
N THR A 168 -17.95 9.14 0.32
CA THR A 168 -18.13 7.68 0.17
C THR A 168 -16.82 7.03 -0.30
N GLU A 169 -16.13 7.66 -1.24
CA GLU A 169 -14.83 7.18 -1.73
C GLU A 169 -13.74 7.30 -0.65
N LEU A 170 -13.69 8.42 0.10
CA LEU A 170 -12.78 8.60 1.24
C LEU A 170 -12.94 7.52 2.31
N GLN A 171 -14.19 7.17 2.64
CA GLN A 171 -14.46 6.10 3.60
C GLN A 171 -14.04 4.74 3.06
N THR A 172 -14.22 4.51 1.76
CA THR A 172 -13.78 3.26 1.10
C THR A 172 -12.26 3.12 1.19
N ILE A 173 -11.51 4.18 0.87
CA ILE A 173 -10.04 4.20 0.99
C ILE A 173 -9.59 4.00 2.43
N SER A 174 -10.27 4.62 3.39
CA SER A 174 -9.92 4.52 4.82
C SER A 174 -10.23 3.16 5.43
N ASN A 175 -11.19 2.42 4.88
CA ASN A 175 -11.56 1.07 5.35
C ASN A 175 -10.64 -0.03 4.79
N ILE A 176 -9.81 0.28 3.79
CA ILE A 176 -8.79 -0.65 3.35
C ILE A 176 -7.81 -0.77 4.51
N LYS A 177 -7.70 -1.98 5.10
CA LYS A 177 -6.80 -2.26 6.22
C LYS A 177 -5.46 -1.60 5.95
N GLU A 178 -4.93 -0.90 6.95
CA GLU A 178 -3.55 -0.42 6.94
C GLU A 178 -2.67 -1.61 6.52
N GLN A 179 -2.10 -1.50 5.32
CA GLN A 179 -1.13 -2.48 4.87
C GLN A 179 -0.02 -2.46 5.91
N LYS A 180 0.32 -3.64 6.46
CA LYS A 180 1.40 -3.75 7.43
C LYS A 180 2.59 -2.97 6.89
N THR A 181 3.19 -2.14 7.74
CA THR A 181 4.45 -1.47 7.42
C THR A 181 5.38 -2.50 6.82
N VAL A 182 5.80 -2.21 5.60
CA VAL A 182 6.62 -3.09 4.79
C VAL A 182 7.86 -3.49 5.60
N ASP A 183 8.02 -4.79 5.84
CA ASP A 183 9.08 -5.31 6.70
C ASP A 183 10.41 -5.37 5.93
N GLU A 184 11.10 -4.24 5.86
CA GLU A 184 12.40 -4.11 5.20
C GLU A 184 13.50 -4.93 5.89
N THR A 185 13.26 -5.42 7.11
CA THR A 185 14.24 -6.26 7.83
C THR A 185 14.44 -7.60 7.13
N GLN A 186 13.42 -8.14 6.47
CA GLN A 186 13.52 -9.41 5.74
C GLN A 186 14.45 -9.32 4.52
N ILE A 187 14.44 -8.19 3.81
CA ILE A 187 15.39 -7.98 2.69
C ILE A 187 16.81 -7.96 3.23
N LYS A 188 17.04 -7.20 4.32
CA LYS A 188 18.35 -7.10 4.93
C LYS A 188 18.90 -8.46 5.36
N ASP A 189 18.07 -9.28 6.02
CA ASP A 189 18.46 -10.62 6.46
C ASP A 189 18.80 -11.53 5.27
N ILE A 190 18.06 -11.43 4.16
CA ILE A 190 18.35 -12.17 2.94
C ILE A 190 19.66 -11.69 2.30
N SER A 191 19.89 -10.38 2.20
CA SER A 191 21.14 -9.84 1.65
C SER A 191 22.35 -10.28 2.47
N GLU A 192 22.26 -10.27 3.81
CA GLU A 192 23.33 -10.75 4.70
C GLU A 192 23.59 -12.25 4.50
N LYS A 193 22.53 -13.05 4.32
CA LYS A 193 22.66 -14.49 4.04
C LYS A 193 23.29 -14.77 2.67
N ILE A 194 22.95 -14.00 1.64
CA ILE A 194 23.57 -14.10 0.31
C ILE A 194 25.06 -13.80 0.39
N LEU A 195 25.46 -12.77 1.12
CA LEU A 195 26.88 -12.44 1.34
C LEU A 195 27.62 -13.61 1.99
N TRP A 196 27.05 -14.15 3.07
CA TRP A 196 27.63 -15.30 3.77
C TRP A 196 27.77 -16.54 2.87
N LEU A 197 26.76 -16.84 2.04
CA LEU A 197 26.82 -17.96 1.09
C LEU A 197 27.93 -17.78 0.05
N ASN A 198 28.09 -16.57 -0.50
CA ASN A 198 29.15 -16.27 -1.46
C ASN A 198 30.55 -16.41 -0.85
N GLU A 199 30.74 -15.97 0.41
CA GLU A 199 31.99 -16.18 1.14
C GLU A 199 32.31 -17.68 1.27
N ARG A 200 31.31 -18.51 1.61
CA ARG A 200 31.47 -19.96 1.73
C ARG A 200 31.78 -20.65 0.41
N VAL A 201 31.14 -20.23 -0.67
CA VAL A 201 31.47 -20.72 -2.02
C VAL A 201 32.94 -20.43 -2.33
N ASN A 202 33.39 -19.19 -2.14
CA ASN A 202 34.78 -18.79 -2.40
C ASN A 202 35.79 -19.56 -1.52
N GLU A 203 35.50 -19.78 -0.24
CA GLU A 203 36.34 -20.61 0.65
C GLU A 203 36.48 -22.05 0.11
N HIS A 204 35.38 -22.65 -0.36
CA HIS A 204 35.40 -24.01 -0.89
C HIS A 204 36.03 -24.11 -2.29
N GLU A 205 35.90 -23.08 -3.13
CA GLU A 205 36.62 -22.99 -4.40
C GLU A 205 38.14 -22.87 -4.22
N GLN A 206 38.58 -22.10 -3.22
CA GLN A 206 39.99 -22.03 -2.84
C GLN A 206 40.51 -23.37 -2.34
N ALA A 207 39.73 -24.06 -1.49
CA ALA A 207 40.07 -25.40 -1.02
C ALA A 207 40.12 -26.41 -2.17
N LEU A 208 39.18 -26.37 -3.12
CA LEU A 208 39.21 -27.19 -4.33
C LEU A 208 40.49 -26.97 -5.13
N SER A 209 40.86 -25.71 -5.34
CA SER A 209 42.07 -25.34 -6.09
C SER A 209 43.33 -25.88 -5.41
N HIS A 210 43.39 -25.82 -4.07
CA HIS A 210 44.49 -26.39 -3.29
C HIS A 210 44.57 -27.92 -3.43
N TRP A 211 43.46 -28.63 -3.20
CA TRP A 211 43.45 -30.10 -3.27
C TRP A 211 43.66 -30.65 -4.68
N GLN A 212 43.20 -29.94 -5.71
CA GLN A 212 43.46 -30.28 -7.11
C GLN A 212 44.92 -30.02 -7.52
N GLY A 213 45.63 -29.10 -6.85
CA GLY A 213 47.06 -28.88 -7.05
C GLY A 213 47.96 -29.91 -6.33
N GLU A 214 47.40 -30.67 -5.39
CA GLU A 214 48.06 -31.77 -4.66
C GLU A 214 47.89 -33.16 -5.33
N LEU A 215 47.12 -33.21 -6.43
CA LEU A 215 46.86 -34.37 -7.30
C LEU A 215 47.97 -34.53 -8.36
#